data_AF-A0A9X1PII0-F1
#
_entry.id   AF-A0A9X1PII0-F1
#
_cell.length_a   1.000
_cell.length_b   1.000
_cell.length_c   1.000
_cell.angle_alpha   90.00
_cell.angle_beta   90.00
_cell.angle_gamma   90.00
#
_symmetry.space_group_name_H-M   'P 1'
#
loop_
_entity.id
_entity.type
_entity.pdbx_description
1 polymer ?
#
loop_
_entity_poly.entity_id
_entity_poly.type
_entity_poly.pdbx_seq_one_letter_code
_entity_poly.pdbx_strand_id
1 'polypeptide(L)'
;MRDKIRHERFIELAFEGKRYWDLRRWKIAAQVLNGKQFNAMYITKNANGTYTYKAKPVDGVPYVFQEKMYFMPIPQREIEKNPNLEQNNGW
;
A
#
# COMPACT_ATOMS: atom_id res chain seq x y z
N MET A 1 -14.32 9.96 -15.74
CA MET A 1 -15.35 9.10 -15.07
C MET A 1 -14.71 7.99 -14.24
N ARG A 2 -13.76 7.20 -14.79
CA ARG A 2 -13.12 6.06 -14.09
C ARG A 2 -12.51 6.42 -12.73
N ASP A 3 -11.82 7.55 -12.62
CA ASP A 3 -11.17 7.94 -11.37
C ASP A 3 -12.16 8.31 -10.27
N LYS A 4 -13.31 8.91 -10.64
CA LYS A 4 -14.40 9.18 -9.68
C LYS A 4 -14.93 7.87 -9.09
N ILE A 5 -15.22 6.87 -9.93
CA ILE A 5 -15.69 5.56 -9.46
C ILE A 5 -14.65 4.88 -8.55
N ARG A 6 -13.36 4.96 -8.89
CA ARG A 6 -12.28 4.42 -8.05
C ARG A 6 -12.17 5.15 -6.70
N HIS A 7 -12.42 6.45 -6.69
CA HIS A 7 -12.42 7.27 -5.49
C HIS A 7 -13.60 6.94 -4.58
N GLU A 8 -14.83 6.91 -5.10
CA GLU A 8 -16.03 6.49 -4.35
C GLU A 8 -15.82 5.11 -3.72
N ARG A 9 -15.37 4.12 -4.51
CA ARG A 9 -15.10 2.78 -3.99
C ARG A 9 -14.06 2.75 -2.86
N PHE A 10 -13.06 3.63 -2.91
CA PHE A 10 -12.04 3.71 -1.85
C PHE A 10 -12.61 4.28 -0.56
N ILE A 11 -13.52 5.26 -0.65
CA ILE A 11 -14.19 5.86 0.49
C ILE A 11 -15.20 4.87 1.08
N GLU A 12 -16.13 4.36 0.26
CA GLU A 12 -17.24 3.52 0.69
C GLU A 12 -16.79 2.20 1.32
N LEU A 13 -15.72 1.59 0.79
CA LEU A 13 -15.23 0.28 1.23
C LEU A 13 -13.90 0.39 2.00
N ALA A 14 -13.67 1.54 2.64
CA ALA A 14 -12.50 1.77 3.48
C ALA A 14 -12.45 0.72 4.60
N PHE A 15 -11.25 0.19 4.87
CA PHE A 15 -10.99 -0.83 5.89
C PHE A 15 -11.66 -2.22 5.68
N GLU A 16 -12.25 -2.50 4.52
CA GLU A 16 -12.84 -3.81 4.19
C GLU A 16 -11.91 -4.72 3.35
N GLY A 17 -10.61 -4.47 3.35
CA GLY A 17 -9.63 -5.25 2.58
C GLY A 17 -9.72 -5.08 1.05
N LYS A 18 -10.58 -4.18 0.53
CA LYS A 18 -10.74 -3.96 -0.91
C LYS A 18 -9.56 -3.21 -1.53
N ARG A 19 -9.02 -2.23 -0.81
CA ARG A 19 -7.98 -1.33 -1.33
C ARG A 19 -6.75 -2.07 -1.85
N TYR A 20 -6.32 -3.12 -1.14
CA TYR A 20 -5.18 -3.94 -1.54
C TYR A 20 -5.37 -4.58 -2.92
N TRP A 21 -6.50 -5.26 -3.11
CA TRP A 21 -6.82 -5.94 -4.36
C TRP A 21 -7.20 -4.97 -5.49
N ASP A 22 -7.85 -3.86 -5.16
CA ASP A 22 -8.23 -2.83 -6.11
C ASP A 22 -7.00 -2.19 -6.78
N LEU A 23 -5.99 -1.80 -6.01
CA LEU A 23 -4.75 -1.26 -6.57
C LEU A 23 -4.01 -2.27 -7.45
N ARG A 24 -4.02 -3.56 -7.05
CA ARG A 24 -3.38 -4.66 -7.78
C ARG A 24 -4.07 -4.96 -9.11
N ARG A 25 -5.38 -5.21 -9.10
CA ARG A 25 -6.15 -5.53 -10.32
C ARG A 25 -6.19 -4.37 -11.31
N TRP A 26 -6.07 -3.14 -10.82
CA TRP A 26 -5.97 -1.95 -11.66
C TRP A 26 -4.57 -1.67 -12.17
N LYS A 27 -3.54 -2.42 -11.72
CA LYS A 27 -2.13 -2.20 -12.03
C LYS A 27 -1.65 -0.77 -11.76
N ILE A 28 -2.08 -0.19 -10.63
CA ILE A 28 -1.66 1.16 -10.19
C ILE A 28 -1.01 1.16 -8.81
N ALA A 29 -0.78 -0.01 -8.22
CA ALA A 29 -0.18 -0.13 -6.89
C ALA A 29 1.24 0.46 -6.85
N ALA A 30 2.08 0.16 -7.85
CA ALA A 30 3.43 0.73 -7.94
C ALA A 30 3.39 2.27 -8.06
N GLN A 31 2.47 2.81 -8.86
CA GLN A 31 2.30 4.26 -9.02
C GLN A 31 1.83 4.94 -7.71
N VAL A 32 0.94 4.30 -6.94
CA VAL A 32 0.30 4.90 -5.77
C VAL A 32 1.10 4.70 -4.48
N LEU A 33 1.77 3.55 -4.34
CA LEU A 33 2.39 3.11 -3.09
C LEU A 33 3.91 3.25 -3.10
N ASN A 34 4.59 3.06 -4.24
CA ASN A 34 6.04 3.07 -4.25
C ASN A 34 6.58 4.49 -3.97
N GLY A 35 7.46 4.62 -2.98
CA GLY A 35 7.96 5.91 -2.50
C GLY A 35 6.91 6.74 -1.76
N LYS A 36 5.71 6.20 -1.46
CA LYS A 36 4.67 6.94 -0.77
C LYS A 36 4.96 7.02 0.72
N GLN A 37 5.08 8.24 1.23
CA GLN A 37 5.11 8.53 2.66
C GLN A 37 3.69 8.86 3.15
N PHE A 38 3.21 8.12 4.15
CA PHE A 38 1.96 8.45 4.83
C PHE A 38 2.26 9.28 6.07
N ASN A 39 1.43 10.31 6.29
CA ASN A 39 1.55 11.23 7.40
C ASN A 39 0.32 11.14 8.29
N ALA A 40 0.52 11.30 9.60
CA ALA A 40 -0.55 11.53 10.56
C ALA A 40 -0.41 12.94 11.14
N MET A 41 -1.53 13.49 11.60
CA MET A 41 -1.53 14.73 12.34
C MET A 41 -1.11 14.47 13.79
N TYR A 42 -0.03 15.11 14.23
CA TYR A 42 0.39 15.10 15.63
C TYR A 42 -0.09 16.38 16.28
N ILE A 43 -0.86 16.21 17.35
CA ILE A 43 -1.42 17.31 18.14
C ILE A 43 -0.64 17.39 19.44
N THR A 44 0.01 18.53 19.69
CA THR A 44 0.80 18.77 20.90
C THR A 44 0.15 19.90 21.70
N LYS A 45 -0.18 19.64 22.97
CA LYS A 45 -0.64 20.68 23.89
C LYS A 45 0.57 21.46 24.41
N ASN A 46 0.57 22.76 24.19
CA ASN A 46 1.63 23.65 24.66
C ASN A 46 1.40 24.06 26.12
N ALA A 47 2.46 24.52 26.79
CA ALA A 47 2.38 24.95 28.20
C ALA A 47 1.43 26.14 28.43
N ASN A 48 1.23 26.99 27.42
CA ASN A 48 0.30 28.12 27.44
C ASN A 48 -1.17 27.73 27.17
N GLY A 49 -1.49 26.42 27.15
CA GLY A 49 -2.83 25.91 26.90
C GLY A 49 -3.27 25.84 25.43
N THR A 50 -2.46 26.32 24.49
CA THR A 50 -2.75 26.23 23.05
C THR A 50 -2.36 24.87 22.47
N TYR A 51 -2.80 24.57 21.24
CA TYR A 51 -2.46 23.33 20.54
C TYR A 51 -1.64 23.61 19.28
N THR A 52 -0.60 22.80 19.08
CA THR A 52 0.21 22.77 17.86
C THR A 52 -0.16 21.55 17.03
N TYR A 53 -0.38 21.77 15.73
CA TYR A 53 -0.75 20.72 14.77
C TYR A 53 0.39 20.56 13.76
N LYS A 54 1.02 19.39 13.71
CA LYS A 54 2.07 19.08 12.73
C LYS A 54 1.82 17.72 12.08
N ALA A 55 1.75 17.70 10.76
CA ALA A 55 1.81 16.44 10.02
C ALA A 55 3.21 15.85 10.14
N LYS A 56 3.32 14.59 10.56
CA LYS A 56 4.59 13.85 10.56
C LYS A 56 4.41 12.48 9.90
N PRO A 57 5.48 11.92 9.31
CA PRO A 57 5.52 10.54 8.84
C PRO A 57 5.03 9.56 9.91
N VAL A 58 4.09 8.67 9.55
CA VAL A 58 3.63 7.57 10.43
C VAL A 58 4.70 6.48 10.47
N ASP A 59 5.09 6.02 9.28
CA ASP A 59 6.11 5.02 9.10
C ASP A 59 7.42 5.76 8.78
N GLY A 60 8.49 5.51 9.51
CA GLY A 60 9.76 6.24 9.34
C GLY A 60 10.45 6.06 7.98
N VAL A 61 9.85 5.26 7.08
CA VAL A 61 10.33 4.97 5.73
C VAL A 61 9.17 5.03 4.73
N PRO A 62 9.43 5.45 3.47
CA PRO A 62 8.44 5.36 2.40
C PRO A 62 8.07 3.91 2.09
N TYR A 63 6.84 3.69 1.65
CA TYR A 63 6.38 2.38 1.18
C TYR A 63 7.17 1.95 -0.05
N VAL A 64 7.45 0.64 -0.13
CA VAL A 64 8.09 0.02 -1.30
C VAL A 64 7.06 -0.87 -1.98
N PHE A 65 6.82 -0.62 -3.27
CA PHE A 65 6.01 -1.51 -4.10
C PHE A 65 6.66 -1.63 -5.49
N GLN A 66 7.30 -2.76 -5.74
CA GLN A 66 7.93 -3.06 -7.02
C GLN A 66 6.95 -3.79 -7.94
N GLU A 67 7.18 -3.74 -9.26
CA GLU A 67 6.31 -4.40 -10.26
C GLU A 67 6.11 -5.90 -9.98
N LYS A 68 7.15 -6.63 -9.55
CA LYS A 68 7.01 -8.04 -9.16
C LYS A 68 5.98 -8.30 -8.05
N MET A 69 5.76 -7.30 -7.18
CA MET A 69 4.86 -7.39 -6.02
C MET A 69 3.38 -7.34 -6.39
N TYR A 70 3.01 -7.23 -7.67
CA TYR A 70 1.64 -7.53 -8.11
C TYR A 70 1.28 -9.00 -7.86
N PHE A 71 2.27 -9.90 -7.90
CA PHE A 71 2.13 -11.32 -7.57
C PHE A 71 2.90 -11.62 -6.27
N MET A 72 2.44 -12.63 -5.54
CA MET A 72 3.16 -13.14 -4.38
C MET A 72 4.19 -14.17 -4.83
N PRO A 73 5.36 -14.27 -4.19
CA PRO A 73 6.30 -15.34 -4.49
C PRO A 73 5.64 -16.69 -4.18
N ILE A 74 5.81 -17.65 -5.08
CA ILE A 74 5.51 -19.05 -4.80
C ILE A 74 6.57 -19.53 -3.79
N PRO A 75 6.18 -20.18 -2.68
CA PRO A 75 7.15 -20.67 -1.69
C PRO A 75 8.18 -21.58 -2.33
N GLN A 76 9.47 -21.34 -2.05
CA GLN A 76 10.60 -22.07 -2.65
C GLN A 76 10.45 -23.59 -2.52
N ARG A 77 10.00 -24.07 -1.35
CA ARG A 77 9.73 -25.49 -1.10
C ARG A 77 8.73 -26.14 -2.07
N GLU A 78 7.80 -25.36 -2.63
CA GLU A 78 6.80 -25.88 -3.57
C GLU A 78 7.37 -25.93 -4.99
N ILE A 79 8.27 -25.01 -5.34
CA ILE A 79 9.04 -25.05 -6.59
C ILE A 79 9.98 -26.27 -6.58
N GLU A 80 10.66 -26.51 -5.46
CA GLU A 80 11.56 -27.67 -5.30
C GLU A 80 10.83 -29.01 -5.38
N LYS A 81 9.58 -29.07 -4.93
CA LYS A 81 8.74 -30.28 -5.01
C LYS A 81 8.25 -30.59 -6.42
N ASN A 82 7.99 -29.56 -7.23
CA ASN A 82 7.46 -29.72 -8.58
C ASN A 82 8.35 -29.01 -9.58
N PRO A 83 9.26 -29.72 -10.27
CA PRO A 83 10.16 -29.13 -11.26
C PRO A 83 9.45 -28.41 -12.43
N ASN A 84 8.17 -28.69 -12.67
CA ASN A 84 7.37 -28.02 -13.70
C ASN A 84 6.69 -26.72 -13.20
N LEU A 85 6.84 -26.37 -11.92
CA LEU A 85 6.27 -25.16 -11.33
C LEU A 85 7.28 -24.02 -11.42
N GLU A 86 7.04 -23.09 -12.33
CA GLU A 86 7.86 -21.89 -12.49
C GLU A 86 7.47 -20.79 -11.51
N GLN A 87 8.44 -19.98 -11.09
CA GLN A 87 8.24 -18.84 -10.20
C GLN A 87 7.54 -17.67 -10.94
N ASN A 88 6.82 -16.84 -10.17
CA ASN A 88 6.30 -15.58 -10.66
C ASN A 88 7.44 -14.62 -11.05
N ASN A 89 7.30 -13.93 -12.18
CA ASN A 89 8.35 -13.07 -12.72
C ASN A 89 8.92 -12.07 -11.71
N GLY A 90 10.25 -12.09 -11.54
CA GLY A 90 11.02 -11.21 -10.67
C GLY A 90 11.16 -11.67 -9.20
N TRP A 91 10.51 -12.77 -8.81
CA TRP A 91 10.67 -13.39 -7.50
C TRP A 91 11.73 -14.47 -7.47
#